data_AF-D4YPC7-F1
#
_entry.id   AF-D4YPC7-F1
#
_cell.length_a   1.000
_cell.length_b   1.000
_cell.length_c   1.000
_cell.angle_alpha   90.00
_cell.angle_beta   90.00
_cell.angle_gamma   90.00
#
_symmetry.space_group_name_H-M   'P 1'
#
loop_
_entity.id
_entity.type
_entity.pdbx_description
1 polymer ?
#
loop_
_entity_poly.entity_id
_entity_poly.type
_entity_poly.pdbx_seq_one_letter_code
_entity_poly.pdbx_strand_id
1 'polypeptide(L)'
;MKVRQLEIENFRGVRAGKVIFVDNTLLVGENNVGKSTVCEALDLVLGPERTSRRPVVDEHDFHRSTEATSDGGTTRIGASSMI
;
A
#
# COMPACT_ATOMS: atom_id res chain seq x y z
N MET A 1 -7.02 -19.92 -3.82
CA MET A 1 -6.94 -18.70 -4.66
C MET A 1 -5.47 -18.46 -5.01
N LYS A 2 -5.13 -18.00 -6.21
CA LYS A 2 -3.74 -17.64 -6.60
C LYS A 2 -3.68 -16.17 -7.03
N VAL A 3 -2.74 -15.40 -6.50
CA VAL A 3 -2.49 -14.02 -6.93
C VAL A 3 -1.78 -14.06 -8.29
N ARG A 4 -2.26 -13.27 -9.25
CA ARG A 4 -1.67 -13.17 -10.60
C ARG A 4 -0.92 -11.87 -10.82
N GLN A 5 -1.41 -10.79 -10.23
CA GLN A 5 -0.88 -9.46 -10.41
C GLN A 5 -1.14 -8.63 -9.15
N LEU A 6 -0.19 -7.76 -8.82
CA LEU A 6 -0.33 -6.68 -7.84
C LEU A 6 0.06 -5.37 -8.52
N GLU A 7 -0.81 -4.37 -8.44
CA GLU A 7 -0.51 -2.98 -8.80
C GLU A 7 -0.51 -2.15 -7.52
N ILE A 8 0.53 -1.33 -7.35
CA ILE A 8 0.78 -0.52 -6.16
C ILE A 8 0.88 0.93 -6.62
N GLU A 9 0.10 1.82 -6.02
CA GLU A 9 0.16 3.25 -6.26
C GLU A 9 0.21 4.01 -4.93
N ASN A 10 1.14 4.95 -4.82
CA ASN A 10 1.35 5.84 -3.68
C ASN A 10 1.34 5.14 -2.30
N PHE A 11 1.93 3.95 -2.20
CA PHE A 11 1.95 3.16 -0.97
C PHE A 11 3.39 3.03 -0.42
N ARG A 12 3.62 3.59 0.78
CA ARG A 12 4.90 3.59 1.49
C ARG A 12 6.07 4.00 0.58
N GLY A 13 7.14 3.22 0.51
CA GLY A 13 8.30 3.51 -0.34
C GLY A 13 8.03 3.47 -1.85
N VAL A 14 6.85 3.02 -2.30
CA VAL A 14 6.54 2.77 -3.71
C VAL A 14 5.53 3.80 -4.23
N ARG A 15 5.98 4.67 -5.13
CA ARG A 15 5.09 5.62 -5.85
C ARG A 15 4.19 4.91 -6.86
N ALA A 16 4.77 4.00 -7.64
CA ALA A 16 4.08 3.20 -8.64
C ALA A 16 4.85 1.91 -8.86
N GLY A 17 4.15 0.77 -8.94
CA GLY A 17 4.77 -0.53 -9.14
C GLY A 17 3.78 -1.57 -9.63
N LYS A 18 4.26 -2.50 -10.47
CA LYS A 18 3.48 -3.64 -10.96
C LYS A 18 4.30 -4.91 -10.82
N VAL A 19 3.71 -5.91 -10.16
CA VAL A 19 4.33 -7.22 -9.96
C VAL A 19 3.44 -8.27 -10.61
N ILE A 20 4.02 -9.06 -11.53
CA ILE A 20 3.37 -10.22 -12.12
C ILE A 20 3.84 -11.46 -11.35
N PHE A 21 2.90 -12.24 -10.83
CA PHE A 21 3.19 -13.47 -10.10
C PHE A 21 3.04 -14.68 -11.01
N VAL A 22 4.07 -15.52 -10.98
CA VAL A 22 4.07 -16.90 -11.49
C VAL A 22 4.07 -17.87 -10.31
N ASP A 23 3.96 -19.18 -10.57
CA ASP A 23 3.77 -20.18 -9.50
C ASP A 23 4.79 -20.07 -8.35
N ASN A 24 6.06 -19.86 -8.66
CA ASN A 24 7.10 -19.56 -7.68
C ASN A 24 7.76 -18.21 -8.05
N THR A 25 7.41 -17.16 -7.32
CA THR A 25 7.96 -15.82 -7.55
C THR A 25 8.93 -15.46 -6.43
N LEU A 26 10.18 -15.12 -6.77
CA LEU A 26 11.21 -14.66 -5.84
C LEU A 26 11.44 -13.15 -6.04
N LEU A 27 11.33 -12.38 -4.96
CA LEU A 27 11.62 -10.94 -4.95
C LEU A 27 13.09 -10.72 -4.56
N VAL A 28 13.91 -10.24 -5.50
CA VAL A 28 15.34 -9.94 -5.29
C VAL A 28 15.62 -8.46 -5.58
N GLY A 29 16.50 -7.86 -4.78
CA GLY A 29 16.92 -6.47 -4.94
C GLY A 29 17.59 -5.94 -3.69
N GLU A 30 18.09 -4.71 -3.75
CA GLU A 30 18.77 -4.04 -2.63
C GLU A 30 17.85 -3.81 -1.43
N ASN A 31 18.46 -3.52 -0.28
CA ASN A 31 17.72 -3.10 0.90
C ASN A 31 16.91 -1.84 0.60
N ASN A 32 15.70 -1.77 1.15
CA ASN A 32 14.81 -0.60 1.04
C ASN A 32 14.27 -0.29 -0.37
N VAL A 33 14.49 -1.15 -1.37
CA VAL A 33 13.94 -0.97 -2.73
C VAL A 33 12.42 -1.23 -2.85
N GLY A 34 11.74 -1.60 -1.76
CA GLY A 34 10.29 -1.85 -1.74
C GLY A 34 9.86 -3.33 -1.71
N LYS A 35 10.79 -4.27 -1.49
CA LYS A 35 10.46 -5.71 -1.36
C LYS A 35 9.45 -5.97 -0.23
N SER A 36 9.69 -5.42 0.96
CA SER A 36 8.75 -5.55 2.08
C SER A 36 7.44 -4.82 1.80
N THR A 37 7.46 -3.71 1.05
CA THR A 37 6.26 -2.97 0.64
C THR A 37 5.33 -3.83 -0.23
N VAL A 38 5.87 -4.69 -1.10
CA VAL A 38 5.08 -5.66 -1.87
C VAL A 38 4.36 -6.65 -0.95
N CYS A 39 5.06 -7.20 0.05
CA CYS A 39 4.46 -8.13 1.00
C CYS A 39 3.37 -7.46 1.84
N GLU A 40 3.61 -6.23 2.30
CA GLU A 40 2.67 -5.45 3.10
C GLU A 40 1.42 -5.04 2.31
N ALA A 41 1.57 -4.71 1.02
CA ALA A 41 0.43 -4.45 0.15
C ALA A 41 -0.43 -5.72 -0.05
N LEU A 42 0.20 -6.90 -0.17
CA LEU A 42 -0.53 -8.17 -0.22
C LEU A 42 -1.25 -8.47 1.10
N ASP A 43 -0.62 -8.22 2.24
CA ASP A 43 -1.25 -8.41 3.54
C ASP A 43 -2.40 -7.41 3.77
N LEU A 44 -2.26 -6.17 3.31
CA LEU A 44 -3.33 -5.17 3.37
C LEU A 44 -4.61 -5.61 2.63
N VAL A 45 -4.46 -6.20 1.44
CA VAL A 45 -5.61 -6.58 0.60
C VAL A 45 -6.16 -7.98 0.87
N LEU A 46 -5.29 -8.93 1.25
CA LEU A 46 -5.62 -10.35 1.39
C LEU A 46 -5.44 -10.90 2.81
N GLY A 47 -4.77 -10.16 3.68
CA GLY A 47 -4.48 -10.58 5.05
C GLY A 47 -5.73 -10.67 5.91
N PRO A 48 -5.80 -11.64 6.84
CA PRO A 48 -6.95 -11.79 7.73
C PRO A 48 -7.16 -10.57 8.64
N GLU A 49 -6.06 -9.88 8.96
CA GLU A 49 -6.03 -8.68 9.82
C GLU A 49 -6.51 -7.40 9.13
N ARG A 50 -6.84 -7.45 7.82
CA ARG A 50 -7.59 -6.38 7.13
C ARG A 50 -8.82 -5.94 7.93
N THR A 51 -9.49 -6.89 8.58
CA THR A 51 -10.76 -6.63 9.28
C THR A 51 -10.55 -6.02 10.66
N SER A 52 -9.37 -6.24 11.27
CA SER A 52 -9.03 -5.76 12.61
C SER A 52 -8.39 -4.36 12.58
N ARG A 53 -7.71 -3.96 11.50
CA ARG A 53 -7.20 -2.59 11.33
C ARG A 53 -8.33 -1.60 11.03
N ARG A 54 -8.53 -0.63 11.93
CA ARG A 54 -9.43 0.52 11.73
C ARG A 54 -8.72 1.82 12.09
N PRO A 55 -8.48 2.75 11.14
CA PRO A 55 -8.74 2.62 9.69
C PRO A 55 -7.86 1.54 9.02
N VAL A 56 -8.27 1.08 7.84
CA VAL A 56 -7.55 0.01 7.10
C VAL A 56 -6.14 0.47 6.66
N VAL A 57 -5.99 1.77 6.39
CA VAL A 57 -4.73 2.45 6.04
C VAL A 57 -4.52 3.65 6.96
N ASP A 58 -3.25 3.96 7.25
CA ASP A 58 -2.84 5.13 8.03
C ASP A 58 -1.92 6.10 7.25
N GLU A 59 -1.51 7.18 7.90
CA GLU A 59 -0.67 8.24 7.33
C GLU A 59 0.70 7.74 6.84
N HIS A 60 1.24 6.70 7.47
CA HIS A 60 2.53 6.10 7.14
C HIS A 60 2.46 5.18 5.92
N ASP A 61 1.25 4.73 5.56
CA ASP A 61 1.02 3.94 4.37
C ASP A 61 1.08 4.77 3.08
N PHE A 62 1.10 6.11 3.14
CA PHE A 62 1.17 6.96 1.95
C PHE A 62 2.61 7.24 1.49
N HIS A 63 2.83 7.17 0.17
CA HIS A 63 4.13 7.49 -0.42
C HIS A 63 4.47 8.96 -0.31
N ARG A 64 5.55 9.28 0.42
CA ARG A 64 5.98 10.66 0.70
C ARG A 64 4.76 11.52 1.00
N SER A 65 4.03 11.22 2.08
CA SER A 65 3.02 12.13 2.59
C SER A 65 3.68 13.50 2.73
N THR A 66 3.44 14.37 1.74
CA THR A 66 3.88 15.74 1.80
C THR A 66 3.19 16.30 3.01
N GLU A 67 4.00 16.74 3.97
CA GLU A 67 3.56 17.46 5.15
C GLU A 67 2.39 18.33 4.74
N ALA A 68 1.22 18.08 5.34
CA ALA A 68 0.10 18.96 5.18
C ALA A 68 0.62 20.34 5.58
N THR A 69 0.65 21.24 4.60
CA THR A 69 0.82 22.67 4.74
C THR A 69 0.23 23.10 6.07
N SER A 70 1.02 23.79 6.89
CA SER A 70 0.55 24.46 8.10
C SER A 70 -0.50 25.51 7.71
N ASP A 71 -1.73 25.05 7.52
CA ASP A 71 -2.93 25.87 7.47
C ASP A 71 -4.08 25.03 8.00
N GLY A 72 -4.73 25.51 9.05
CA GLY A 72 -5.57 24.76 9.99
C GLY A 72 -6.89 24.21 9.44
N GLY A 73 -6.84 23.41 8.37
CA GLY A 73 -7.99 22.70 7.81
C GLY A 73 -7.85 21.19 7.98
N THR A 74 -8.60 20.61 8.92
CA THR A 74 -8.78 19.17 9.12
C THR A 74 -8.96 18.44 7.78
N THR A 75 -7.92 17.75 7.30
CA THR A 75 -8.03 16.91 6.10
C THR A 75 -8.78 15.64 6.48
N ARG A 76 -10.08 15.63 6.17
CA ARG A 76 -10.90 14.41 6.25
C ARG A 76 -10.46 13.51 5.09
N ILE A 77 -9.83 12.39 5.40
CA ILE A 77 -9.56 11.33 4.42
C ILE A 77 -10.92 10.73 4.04
N GLY A 78 -11.54 11.29 3.00
CA GLY A 78 -12.83 10.84 2.49
C GLY A 78 -12.65 9.54 1.73
N ALA A 79 -13.16 8.43 2.29
CA ALA A 79 -13.46 7.24 1.50
C ALA A 79 -14.59 7.60 0.53
N SER A 80 -14.21 8.01 -0.69
CA SER A 80 -15.19 8.22 -1.75
C SER A 80 -15.70 6.85 -2.20
N SER A 81 -16.91 6.53 -1.75
CA SER A 81 -17.70 5.42 -2.28
C SER A 81 -18.02 5.74 -3.74
N MET A 82 -17.26 5.15 -4.66
CA MET A 82 -17.70 5.05 -6.06
C MET A 82 -18.84 4.03 -6.12
N ILE A 83 -20.06 4.54 -6.29
CA ILE A 83 -21.16 3.88 -6.99
C ILE A 83 -21.56 4.80 -8.14
#